data_AF-A0A2E7CIS7-F1
#
_entry.id   AF-A0A2E7CIS7-F1
#
_cell.length_a   1.000
_cell.length_b   1.000
_cell.length_c   1.000
_cell.angle_alpha   90.00
_cell.angle_beta   90.00
_cell.angle_gamma   90.00
#
_symmetry.space_group_name_H-M   'P 1'
#
loop_
_entity.id
_entity.type
_entity.pdbx_description
1 polymer ?
#
loop_
_entity_poly.entity_id
_entity_poly.type
_entity_poly.pdbx_seq_one_letter_code
_entity_poly.pdbx_strand_id
1 'polypeptide(L)'
;MDLSNEIRRVIDLVESEQATLPDLHVVSEITYEEGEAILHRHQTDNDMYYIISGEAIVKLKNYSGPEIRLGAGDLLGELSFLIETSRSATVEATKRTTCKRIHSQELRAWLKQHSDVAAGFYKSLAETTALRLRSSGSMSIDSPHLGMMTGVQDILTARFSSMSSMLKETCERARGKLSDLKKDSKDLILEHEIKYRNIKGPLSEEDQRERFEKNRALEASINNKLIGVLNELKPTFENVFDQLTDILYGIEDLKQRVDTGNWARVAFQDVLANVPFIQILERSNGVESILFLAHLLLHEKKTMLERDEDEIVALIDEILGDLPTAVAYRNRLNLFNTFISSQRHDNTRKVAIVNDLTGILFARIYPMLAINGGEVFVYVDDETTFSYTECSLTVRASNVKHHFEFVQNFYNFPPREGFPEQDFDLIIVNGLSDYLSDKDSYSVYQKVIQALKPGGELLVSFLGNTDDEILVGNFLGWITIRRNKEDILSLFPDQENCRYEEDEGAVLVSYTRPLE
;
A
#
# COMPACT_ATOMS: atom_id res chain seq x y z
N MET A 1 29.68 -3.45 -28.40
CA MET A 1 30.17 -2.59 -27.31
C MET A 1 30.51 -3.54 -26.19
N ASP A 2 31.78 -3.65 -25.84
CA ASP A 2 32.26 -4.65 -24.89
C ASP A 2 31.96 -4.14 -23.48
N LEU A 3 30.98 -4.75 -22.81
CA LEU A 3 30.29 -4.18 -21.64
C LEU A 3 31.17 -4.02 -20.40
N SER A 4 32.21 -4.84 -20.28
CA SER A 4 33.24 -4.70 -19.23
C SER A 4 34.05 -3.40 -19.37
N ASN A 5 34.05 -2.78 -20.56
CA ASN A 5 34.86 -1.59 -20.80
C ASN A 5 34.29 -0.33 -20.15
N GLU A 6 32.98 -0.19 -19.93
CA GLU A 6 32.44 1.05 -19.35
C GLU A 6 32.64 1.11 -17.83
N ILE A 7 32.49 -0.03 -17.13
CA ILE A 7 32.81 -0.15 -15.70
C ILE A 7 34.29 0.16 -15.48
N ARG A 8 35.16 -0.45 -16.29
CA ARG A 8 36.60 -0.19 -16.26
C ARG A 8 36.93 1.27 -16.59
N ARG A 9 36.27 1.85 -17.60
CA ARG A 9 36.44 3.24 -17.99
C ARG A 9 36.13 4.20 -16.83
N VAL A 10 35.07 3.95 -16.07
CA VAL A 10 34.75 4.75 -14.88
C VAL A 10 35.82 4.60 -13.80
N ILE A 11 36.30 3.38 -13.55
CA ILE A 11 37.41 3.15 -12.60
C ILE A 11 38.66 3.93 -13.05
N ASP A 12 39.03 3.84 -14.33
CA ASP A 12 40.20 4.53 -14.89
C ASP A 12 40.06 6.06 -14.82
N LEU A 13 38.87 6.60 -15.13
CA LEU A 13 38.55 8.03 -15.02
C LEU A 13 38.71 8.52 -13.58
N VAL A 14 38.09 7.82 -12.65
CA VAL A 14 38.13 8.14 -11.22
C VAL A 14 39.56 8.08 -10.68
N GLU A 15 40.34 7.04 -11.02
CA GLU A 15 41.74 6.94 -10.63
C GLU A 15 42.59 8.09 -11.19
N SER A 16 42.30 8.53 -12.42
CA SER A 16 43.00 9.67 -13.04
C SER A 16 42.70 11.00 -12.33
N GLU A 17 41.44 11.23 -11.92
CA GLU A 17 41.06 12.43 -11.16
C GLU A 17 41.62 12.39 -9.74
N GLN A 18 41.51 11.24 -9.08
CA GLN A 18 42.03 11.01 -7.73
C GLN A 18 43.55 11.23 -7.66
N ALA A 19 44.30 10.95 -8.73
CA ALA A 19 45.73 11.28 -8.81
C ALA A 19 46.03 12.79 -8.79
N THR A 20 45.05 13.63 -9.16
CA THR A 20 45.17 15.10 -9.19
C THR A 20 44.47 15.80 -8.02
N LEU A 21 43.54 15.11 -7.35
CA LEU A 21 42.73 15.63 -6.26
C LEU A 21 42.99 14.83 -4.96
N PRO A 22 43.80 15.37 -4.03
CA PRO A 22 44.23 14.62 -2.84
C PRO A 22 43.09 14.17 -1.92
N ASP A 23 41.96 14.89 -1.91
CA ASP A 23 40.80 14.60 -1.05
C ASP A 23 39.82 13.60 -1.68
N LEU A 24 40.03 13.20 -2.94
CA LEU A 24 39.19 12.23 -3.62
C LEU A 24 39.72 10.82 -3.33
N HIS A 25 38.90 9.99 -2.68
CA HIS A 25 39.28 8.63 -2.28
C HIS A 25 38.20 7.61 -2.67
N VAL A 26 37.94 7.50 -3.98
CA VAL A 26 36.89 6.62 -4.50
C VAL A 26 37.42 5.20 -4.71
N VAL A 27 38.68 5.06 -5.14
CA VAL A 27 39.28 3.75 -5.44
C VAL A 27 40.52 3.52 -4.58
N SER A 28 40.64 2.33 -4.00
CA SER A 28 41.85 1.86 -3.33
C SER A 28 42.22 0.46 -3.79
N GLU A 29 43.51 0.14 -3.75
CA GLU A 29 43.99 -1.20 -4.08
C GLU A 29 44.16 -2.03 -2.81
N ILE A 30 43.69 -3.28 -2.85
CA ILE A 30 43.78 -4.23 -1.75
C ILE A 30 44.13 -5.61 -2.28
N THR A 31 44.95 -6.36 -1.54
CA THR A 31 45.35 -7.72 -1.89
C THR A 31 44.96 -8.68 -0.78
N TYR A 32 44.44 -9.83 -1.17
CA TYR A 32 44.02 -10.93 -0.33
C TYR A 32 44.89 -12.16 -0.62
N GLU A 33 45.31 -12.86 0.42
CA GLU A 33 46.01 -14.14 0.30
C GLU A 33 45.05 -15.29 -0.01
N GLU A 34 45.59 -16.45 -0.41
CA GLU A 34 44.80 -17.66 -0.60
C GLU A 34 44.05 -18.05 0.68
N GLY A 35 42.75 -18.31 0.56
CA GLY A 35 41.84 -18.64 1.65
C GLY A 35 41.22 -17.43 2.36
N GLU A 36 41.64 -16.21 2.06
CA GLU A 36 41.05 -15.01 2.66
C GLU A 36 39.71 -14.63 2.01
N ALA A 37 38.76 -14.21 2.85
CA ALA A 37 37.46 -13.73 2.38
C ALA A 37 37.59 -12.28 1.86
N ILE A 38 37.24 -12.08 0.60
CA ILE A 38 37.12 -10.76 -0.03
C ILE A 38 35.82 -10.09 0.45
N LEU A 39 34.74 -10.87 0.50
CA LEU A 39 33.41 -10.45 0.97
C LEU A 39 32.87 -11.47 1.95
N HIS A 40 32.25 -11.02 3.05
CA HIS A 40 31.49 -11.88 3.96
C HIS A 40 29.99 -11.74 3.72
N ARG A 41 29.27 -12.86 3.64
CA ARG A 41 27.81 -12.85 3.60
C ARG A 41 27.23 -12.08 4.79
N HIS A 42 26.14 -11.33 4.55
CA HIS A 42 25.45 -10.47 5.52
C HIS A 42 26.23 -9.23 5.98
N GLN A 43 27.44 -9.01 5.48
CA GLN A 43 28.14 -7.74 5.69
C GLN A 43 27.35 -6.61 5.01
N THR A 44 27.33 -5.43 5.63
CA THR A 44 26.42 -4.32 5.27
C THR A 44 27.08 -3.19 4.48
N ASP A 45 28.39 -3.26 4.22
CA ASP A 45 29.03 -2.30 3.31
C ASP A 45 28.59 -2.58 1.87
N ASN A 46 28.46 -1.51 1.07
CA ASN A 46 27.96 -1.57 -0.30
C ASN A 46 29.06 -1.35 -1.35
N ASP A 47 30.32 -1.47 -0.94
CA ASP A 47 31.47 -1.25 -1.84
C ASP A 47 31.54 -2.29 -2.94
N MET A 48 32.15 -1.94 -4.05
CA MET A 48 32.42 -2.89 -5.14
C MET A 48 33.88 -3.27 -5.18
N TYR A 49 34.17 -4.46 -5.70
CA TYR A 49 35.54 -4.95 -5.87
C TYR A 49 35.73 -5.41 -7.30
N TYR A 50 36.67 -4.81 -8.01
CA TYR A 50 37.05 -5.23 -9.36
C TYR A 50 38.36 -6.02 -9.29
N ILE A 51 38.33 -7.29 -9.71
CA ILE A 51 39.51 -8.17 -9.64
C ILE A 51 40.49 -7.77 -10.74
N ILE A 52 41.70 -7.38 -10.36
CA ILE A 52 42.78 -7.02 -11.28
C ILE A 52 43.58 -8.27 -11.66
N SER A 53 43.87 -9.12 -10.67
CA SER A 53 44.64 -10.35 -10.82
C SER A 53 44.32 -11.33 -9.71
N GLY A 54 44.41 -12.63 -9.99
CA GLY A 54 44.08 -13.70 -9.06
C GLY A 54 42.77 -14.41 -9.41
N GLU A 55 42.30 -15.23 -8.49
CA GLU A 55 41.11 -16.08 -8.67
C GLU A 55 40.36 -16.19 -7.33
N ALA A 56 39.04 -16.12 -7.37
CA ALA A 56 38.17 -16.26 -6.21
C ALA A 56 36.99 -17.20 -6.51
N ILE A 57 36.34 -17.69 -5.45
CA ILE A 57 35.13 -18.52 -5.54
C ILE A 57 34.00 -17.92 -4.71
N VAL A 58 32.78 -18.05 -5.21
CA VAL A 58 31.57 -17.69 -4.45
C VAL A 58 31.13 -18.91 -3.63
N LYS A 59 31.06 -18.76 -2.31
CA LYS A 59 30.54 -19.78 -1.39
C LYS A 59 29.08 -19.46 -1.04
N LEU A 60 28.17 -20.24 -1.62
CA LEU A 60 26.74 -20.21 -1.31
C LEU A 60 26.39 -21.35 -0.33
N LYS A 61 25.73 -21.02 0.78
CA LYS A 61 25.30 -22.03 1.76
C LYS A 61 24.15 -22.85 1.14
N ASN A 62 24.24 -24.17 1.21
CA ASN A 62 23.25 -25.13 0.66
C ASN A 62 23.15 -25.18 -0.88
N TYR A 63 24.17 -24.70 -1.61
CA TYR A 63 24.25 -24.85 -3.07
C TYR A 63 25.06 -26.11 -3.42
N SER A 64 24.46 -27.05 -4.14
CA SER A 64 25.09 -28.28 -4.64
C SER A 64 25.53 -28.20 -6.11
N GLY A 65 25.42 -27.02 -6.73
CA GLY A 65 25.85 -26.79 -8.10
C GLY A 65 27.36 -26.54 -8.23
N PRO A 66 27.85 -26.36 -9.47
CA PRO A 66 29.26 -26.11 -9.74
C PRO A 66 29.75 -24.80 -9.10
N GLU A 67 31.00 -24.79 -8.62
CA GLU A 67 31.63 -23.60 -8.04
C GLU A 67 31.64 -22.43 -9.04
N ILE A 68 31.12 -21.28 -8.62
CA ILE A 68 31.22 -20.05 -9.40
C ILE A 68 32.63 -19.49 -9.18
N ARG A 69 33.47 -19.62 -10.21
CA ARG A 69 34.83 -19.08 -10.24
C ARG A 69 34.85 -17.68 -10.82
N LEU A 70 35.62 -16.81 -10.18
CA LEU A 70 35.79 -15.41 -10.52
C LEU A 70 37.28 -15.16 -10.77
N GLY A 71 37.60 -14.30 -11.73
CA GLY A 71 38.98 -13.98 -12.09
C GLY A 71 39.17 -12.53 -12.48
N ALA A 72 40.34 -12.23 -13.04
CA ALA A 72 40.65 -10.89 -13.53
C ALA A 72 39.56 -10.37 -14.49
N GLY A 73 39.05 -9.17 -14.23
CA GLY A 73 37.95 -8.56 -14.97
C GLY A 73 36.58 -8.72 -14.33
N ASP A 74 36.43 -9.61 -13.34
CA ASP A 74 35.16 -9.76 -12.63
C ASP A 74 34.93 -8.65 -11.59
N LEU A 75 33.70 -8.16 -11.57
CA LEU A 75 33.20 -7.26 -10.54
C LEU A 75 32.48 -8.06 -9.45
N LEU A 76 32.65 -7.66 -8.19
CA LEU A 76 32.00 -8.22 -7.01
C LEU A 76 31.27 -7.13 -6.24
N GLY A 77 30.18 -7.51 -5.56
CA GLY A 77 29.44 -6.61 -4.69
C GLY A 77 28.54 -5.62 -5.44
N GLU A 78 28.36 -5.82 -6.75
CA GLU A 78 27.52 -5.02 -7.63
C GLU A 78 26.08 -4.96 -7.17
N LEU A 79 25.56 -6.08 -6.63
CA LEU A 79 24.19 -6.14 -6.11
C LEU A 79 24.04 -5.22 -4.89
N SER A 80 24.90 -5.37 -3.88
CA SER A 80 24.87 -4.49 -2.70
C SER A 80 25.01 -3.01 -3.08
N PHE A 81 25.84 -2.70 -4.07
CA PHE A 81 25.93 -1.35 -4.60
C PHE A 81 24.64 -0.87 -5.29
N LEU A 82 24.00 -1.69 -6.12
CA LEU A 82 22.83 -1.29 -6.90
C LEU A 82 21.54 -1.14 -6.08
N ILE A 83 21.33 -2.05 -5.12
CA ILE A 83 20.04 -2.19 -4.40
C ILE A 83 20.17 -1.99 -2.89
N GLU A 84 21.33 -1.59 -2.39
CA GLU A 84 21.59 -1.23 -0.98
C GLU A 84 21.22 -2.35 0.01
N THR A 85 21.69 -3.56 -0.31
CA THR A 85 21.45 -4.78 0.49
C THR A 85 22.75 -5.33 1.07
N SER A 86 22.64 -6.07 2.18
CA SER A 86 23.76 -6.87 2.70
C SER A 86 24.30 -7.86 1.66
N ARG A 87 25.55 -8.29 1.80
CA ARG A 87 26.20 -9.24 0.88
C ARG A 87 25.42 -10.55 0.80
N SER A 88 25.06 -10.98 -0.40
CA SER A 88 24.29 -12.20 -0.64
C SER A 88 25.09 -13.49 -0.41
N ALA A 89 26.41 -13.44 -0.62
CA ALA A 89 27.31 -14.58 -0.52
C ALA A 89 28.67 -14.20 0.07
N THR A 90 29.42 -15.22 0.51
CA THR A 90 30.83 -15.07 0.85
C THR A 90 31.65 -15.28 -0.42
N VAL A 91 32.65 -14.44 -0.66
CA VAL A 91 33.61 -14.62 -1.76
C VAL A 91 35.01 -14.82 -1.16
N GLU A 92 35.67 -15.92 -1.51
CA GLU A 92 36.97 -16.30 -0.96
C GLU A 92 38.01 -16.39 -2.06
N ALA A 93 39.19 -15.81 -1.82
CA ALA A 93 40.32 -15.89 -2.72
C ALA A 93 40.86 -17.33 -2.75
N THR A 94 41.00 -17.91 -3.94
CA THR A 94 41.60 -19.26 -4.13
C THR A 94 43.08 -19.21 -4.46
N LYS A 95 43.59 -18.02 -4.76
CA LYS A 95 45.01 -17.67 -4.95
C LYS A 95 45.19 -16.23 -4.46
N ARG A 96 46.43 -15.78 -4.32
CA ARG A 96 46.72 -14.36 -4.09
C ARG A 96 45.96 -13.49 -5.10
N THR A 97 45.05 -12.66 -4.61
CA THR A 97 44.09 -11.91 -5.44
C THR A 97 44.14 -10.43 -5.10
N THR A 98 44.36 -9.59 -6.10
CA THR A 98 44.42 -8.13 -5.98
C THR A 98 43.19 -7.52 -6.62
N CYS A 99 42.52 -6.63 -5.88
CA CYS A 99 41.29 -5.97 -6.27
C CYS A 99 41.45 -4.45 -6.19
N LYS A 100 40.76 -3.73 -7.09
CA LYS A 100 40.36 -2.33 -6.82
C LYS A 100 39.09 -2.36 -5.97
N ARG A 101 39.18 -1.90 -4.73
CA ARG A 101 38.00 -1.59 -3.90
C ARG A 101 37.49 -0.21 -4.29
N ILE A 102 36.20 -0.14 -4.57
CA ILE A 102 35.50 1.05 -5.03
C ILE A 102 34.51 1.43 -3.93
N HIS A 103 34.80 2.51 -3.22
CA HIS A 103 34.02 2.95 -2.07
C HIS A 103 32.69 3.54 -2.53
N SER A 104 31.61 2.97 -2.00
CA SER A 104 30.26 3.16 -2.52
C SER A 104 29.73 4.59 -2.35
N GLN A 105 30.03 5.24 -1.22
CA GLN A 105 29.56 6.59 -0.93
C GLN A 105 30.24 7.61 -1.84
N GLU A 106 31.56 7.49 -1.97
CA GLU A 106 32.43 8.36 -2.75
C GLU A 106 32.15 8.20 -4.24
N LEU A 107 31.96 6.95 -4.72
CA LEU A 107 31.58 6.72 -6.11
C LEU A 107 30.22 7.34 -6.43
N ARG A 108 29.22 7.19 -5.56
CA ARG A 108 27.88 7.79 -5.78
C ARG A 108 27.95 9.32 -5.82
N ALA A 109 28.73 9.92 -4.93
CA ALA A 109 28.95 11.37 -4.93
C ALA A 109 29.63 11.82 -6.23
N TRP A 110 30.61 11.07 -6.71
CA TRP A 110 31.31 11.34 -7.97
C TRP A 110 30.39 11.19 -9.19
N LEU A 111 29.63 10.10 -9.29
CA LEU A 111 28.67 9.85 -10.38
C LEU A 111 27.57 10.92 -10.45
N LYS A 112 27.15 11.47 -9.30
CA LYS A 112 26.19 12.58 -9.24
C LYS A 112 26.73 13.85 -9.90
N GLN A 113 28.04 14.06 -9.85
CA GLN A 113 28.71 15.20 -10.50
C GLN A 113 29.01 14.91 -11.99
N HIS A 114 29.04 13.65 -12.39
CA HIS A 114 29.41 13.18 -13.74
C HIS A 114 28.26 12.41 -14.42
N SER A 115 27.13 13.09 -14.60
CA SER A 115 25.91 12.49 -15.14
C SER A 115 26.06 11.92 -16.56
N ASP A 116 27.03 12.41 -17.35
CA ASP A 116 27.34 11.98 -18.71
C ASP A 116 27.91 10.56 -18.78
N VAL A 117 28.64 10.13 -17.74
CA VAL A 117 29.17 8.76 -17.62
C VAL A 117 28.31 7.87 -16.72
N ALA A 118 27.55 8.47 -15.78
CA ALA A 118 26.75 7.72 -14.83
C ALA A 118 25.72 6.80 -15.49
N ALA A 119 25.02 7.28 -16.53
CA ALA A 119 24.04 6.46 -17.24
C ALA A 119 24.68 5.22 -17.89
N GLY A 120 25.86 5.39 -18.52
CA GLY A 120 26.61 4.28 -19.13
C GLY A 120 27.11 3.27 -18.10
N PHE A 121 27.54 3.75 -16.93
CA PHE A 121 27.96 2.94 -15.80
C PHE A 121 26.82 2.06 -15.26
N TYR A 122 25.69 2.68 -14.89
CA TYR A 122 24.53 1.95 -14.36
C TYR A 122 23.95 0.98 -15.38
N LYS A 123 23.92 1.36 -16.67
CA LYS A 123 23.53 0.44 -17.75
C LYS A 123 24.44 -0.79 -17.80
N SER A 124 25.76 -0.60 -17.75
CA SER A 124 26.73 -1.70 -17.83
C SER A 124 26.65 -2.60 -16.60
N LEU A 125 26.42 -2.04 -15.41
CA LEU A 125 26.14 -2.79 -14.20
C LEU A 125 24.87 -3.64 -14.33
N ALA A 126 23.77 -3.04 -14.78
CA ALA A 126 22.50 -3.72 -14.96
C ALA A 126 22.61 -4.87 -15.99
N GLU A 127 23.25 -4.61 -17.13
CA GLU A 127 23.47 -5.61 -18.18
C GLU A 127 24.38 -6.76 -17.71
N THR A 128 25.48 -6.45 -16.99
CA THR A 128 26.39 -7.46 -16.42
C THR A 128 25.66 -8.35 -15.41
N THR A 129 24.87 -7.73 -14.52
CA THR A 129 24.07 -8.45 -13.53
C THR A 129 23.03 -9.34 -14.20
N ALA A 130 22.30 -8.81 -15.19
CA ALA A 130 21.29 -9.55 -15.93
C ALA A 130 21.89 -10.73 -16.73
N LEU A 131 23.07 -10.55 -17.33
CA LEU A 131 23.79 -11.62 -18.02
C LEU A 131 24.21 -12.74 -17.06
N ARG A 132 24.72 -12.39 -15.87
CA ARG A 132 25.09 -13.36 -14.82
C ARG A 132 23.88 -14.13 -14.29
N LEU A 133 22.72 -13.47 -14.15
CA LEU A 133 21.47 -14.13 -13.79
C LEU A 133 21.04 -15.15 -14.86
N ARG A 134 21.15 -14.79 -16.15
CA ARG A 134 20.83 -15.70 -17.27
C ARG A 134 21.79 -16.88 -17.34
N SER A 135 23.10 -16.65 -17.23
CA SER A 135 24.12 -17.71 -17.33
C SER A 135 24.05 -18.71 -16.17
N SER A 136 23.72 -18.23 -14.97
CA SER A 136 23.48 -19.09 -13.80
C SER A 136 22.22 -19.95 -13.98
N GLY A 137 21.29 -19.50 -14.81
CA GLY A 137 20.07 -20.21 -15.15
C GLY A 137 20.21 -21.34 -16.17
N SER A 138 21.18 -21.24 -17.10
CA SER A 138 21.34 -22.20 -18.21
C SER A 138 22.01 -23.54 -17.85
N MET A 139 22.43 -23.76 -16.59
CA MET A 139 23.07 -25.02 -16.15
C MET A 139 22.11 -26.08 -15.58
N SER A 140 20.80 -25.90 -15.70
CA SER A 140 19.78 -26.83 -15.16
C SER A 140 18.67 -27.11 -16.17
N ILE A 141 18.93 -27.93 -17.19
CA ILE A 141 17.89 -28.31 -18.17
C ILE A 141 17.02 -29.50 -17.68
N ASP A 142 17.39 -30.22 -16.61
CA ASP A 142 16.68 -31.47 -16.23
C ASP A 142 15.94 -31.46 -14.87
N SER A 143 15.53 -30.31 -14.32
CA SER A 143 14.61 -30.29 -13.17
C SER A 143 13.81 -28.98 -13.06
N PRO A 144 12.48 -28.96 -13.30
CA PRO A 144 11.73 -27.72 -13.52
C PRO A 144 11.47 -26.78 -12.33
N HIS A 145 11.90 -27.02 -11.08
CA HIS A 145 11.30 -26.28 -9.95
C HIS A 145 12.18 -25.76 -8.79
N LEU A 146 13.53 -25.75 -8.83
CA LEU A 146 14.26 -25.34 -7.61
C LEU A 146 15.59 -24.57 -7.74
N GLY A 147 16.03 -24.17 -8.94
CA GLY A 147 17.37 -23.59 -9.11
C GLY A 147 17.46 -22.06 -9.28
N MET A 148 16.49 -21.43 -9.96
CA MET A 148 16.57 -20.01 -10.35
C MET A 148 15.90 -19.04 -9.36
N MET A 149 14.90 -19.51 -8.60
CA MET A 149 14.05 -18.63 -7.77
C MET A 149 14.77 -18.06 -6.54
N THR A 150 15.85 -18.68 -6.06
CA THR A 150 16.52 -18.24 -4.83
C THR A 150 17.27 -16.92 -5.01
N GLY A 151 17.94 -16.66 -6.14
CA GLY A 151 18.76 -15.45 -6.31
C GLY A 151 17.96 -14.14 -6.34
N VAL A 152 16.87 -14.10 -7.13
CA VAL A 152 16.00 -12.90 -7.22
C VAL A 152 15.16 -12.73 -5.95
N GLN A 153 14.68 -13.83 -5.37
CA GLN A 153 13.97 -13.82 -4.09
C GLN A 153 14.86 -13.33 -2.95
N ASP A 154 16.12 -13.77 -2.88
CA ASP A 154 17.09 -13.34 -1.87
C ASP A 154 17.37 -11.83 -2.02
N ILE A 155 17.48 -11.34 -3.25
CA ILE A 155 17.64 -9.91 -3.57
C ILE A 155 16.44 -9.10 -3.08
N LEU A 156 15.22 -9.49 -3.44
CA LEU A 156 14.00 -8.78 -3.05
C LEU A 156 13.79 -8.82 -1.55
N THR A 157 14.02 -9.98 -0.93
CA THR A 157 13.94 -10.15 0.53
C THR A 157 14.92 -9.21 1.22
N ALA A 158 16.18 -9.17 0.78
CA ALA A 158 17.18 -8.30 1.38
C ALA A 158 16.85 -6.81 1.18
N ARG A 159 16.27 -6.44 0.03
CA ARG A 159 15.80 -5.06 -0.23
C ARG A 159 14.64 -4.68 0.70
N PHE A 160 13.63 -5.52 0.83
CA PHE A 160 12.50 -5.26 1.74
C PHE A 160 12.96 -5.18 3.20
N SER A 161 13.85 -6.08 3.65
CA SER A 161 14.43 -6.01 4.99
C SER A 161 15.22 -4.72 5.22
N SER A 162 15.99 -4.26 4.22
CA SER A 162 16.72 -2.99 4.29
C SER A 162 15.78 -1.79 4.44
N MET A 163 14.75 -1.71 3.59
CA MET A 163 13.71 -0.66 3.65
C MET A 163 12.94 -0.67 4.98
N SER A 164 12.57 -1.86 5.47
CA SER A 164 11.88 -2.03 6.75
C SER A 164 12.76 -1.61 7.93
N SER A 165 14.05 -1.98 7.94
CA SER A 165 15.00 -1.54 8.98
C SER A 165 15.16 -0.03 9.01
N MET A 166 15.30 0.61 7.85
CA MET A 166 15.39 2.07 7.73
C MET A 166 14.14 2.78 8.30
N LEU A 167 12.95 2.28 7.97
CA LEU A 167 11.70 2.81 8.53
C LEU A 167 11.64 2.62 10.04
N LYS A 168 11.99 1.43 10.54
CA LYS A 168 11.99 1.12 11.97
C LYS A 168 12.90 2.08 12.76
N GLU A 169 14.14 2.28 12.31
CA GLU A 169 15.08 3.23 12.93
C GLU A 169 14.56 4.67 12.88
N THR A 170 13.90 5.04 11.80
CA THR A 170 13.34 6.38 11.61
C THR A 170 12.13 6.61 12.54
N CYS A 171 11.27 5.62 12.71
CA CYS A 171 10.20 5.63 13.70
C CYS A 171 10.75 5.71 15.12
N GLU A 172 11.77 4.92 15.47
CA GLU A 172 12.38 4.94 16.80
C GLU A 172 12.97 6.31 17.15
N ARG A 173 13.68 6.95 16.21
CA ARG A 173 14.18 8.33 16.38
C ARG A 173 13.05 9.32 16.60
N ALA A 174 11.96 9.21 15.84
CA ALA A 174 10.81 10.09 16.01
C ALA A 174 10.08 9.86 17.34
N ARG A 175 9.92 8.61 17.80
CA ARG A 175 9.38 8.32 19.14
C ARG A 175 10.20 8.99 20.24
N GLY A 176 11.53 8.97 20.11
CA GLY A 176 12.44 9.70 21.01
C GLY A 176 12.13 11.20 21.04
N LYS A 177 12.10 11.85 19.87
CA LYS A 177 11.76 13.28 19.75
C LYS A 177 10.38 13.61 20.35
N LEU A 178 9.36 12.78 20.06
CA LEU A 178 8.00 12.96 20.57
C LEU A 178 7.96 12.83 22.10
N SER A 179 8.64 11.84 22.66
CA SER A 179 8.76 11.64 24.11
C SER A 179 9.43 12.83 24.80
N ASP A 180 10.51 13.35 24.23
CA ASP A 180 11.22 14.52 24.76
C ASP A 180 10.32 15.77 24.72
N LEU A 181 9.64 16.03 23.60
CA LEU A 181 8.68 17.14 23.46
C LEU A 181 7.53 17.04 24.47
N LYS A 182 6.98 15.84 24.69
CA LYS A 182 5.94 15.59 25.70
C LYS A 182 6.46 15.83 27.11
N LYS A 183 7.71 15.49 27.41
CA LYS A 183 8.30 15.75 28.72
C LYS A 183 8.51 17.25 28.93
N ASP A 184 9.16 17.92 27.98
CA ASP A 184 9.37 19.37 28.00
C ASP A 184 8.05 20.13 28.16
N SER A 185 6.98 19.66 27.50
CA SER A 185 5.65 20.25 27.66
C SER A 185 5.10 20.15 29.06
N LYS A 186 5.25 19.00 29.72
CA LYS A 186 4.76 18.78 31.08
C LYS A 186 5.50 19.66 32.07
N ASP A 187 6.81 19.81 31.87
CA ASP A 187 7.66 20.67 32.68
C ASP A 187 7.27 22.15 32.50
N LEU A 188 7.09 22.63 31.27
CA LEU A 188 6.64 24.00 30.97
C LEU A 188 5.25 24.31 31.56
N ILE A 189 4.28 23.40 31.42
CA ILE A 189 2.94 23.56 31.99
C ILE A 189 3.04 23.58 33.52
N LEU A 190 3.81 22.68 34.12
CA LEU A 190 3.99 22.63 35.56
C LEU A 190 4.67 23.90 36.11
N GLU A 191 5.71 24.40 35.45
CA GLU A 191 6.36 25.68 35.78
C GLU A 191 5.37 26.84 35.77
N HIS A 192 4.50 26.89 34.76
CA HIS A 192 3.47 27.93 34.69
C HIS A 192 2.42 27.77 35.80
N GLU A 193 1.99 26.54 36.09
CA GLU A 193 1.02 26.20 37.13
C GLU A 193 1.53 26.49 38.54
N ILE A 194 2.84 26.39 38.80
CA ILE A 194 3.46 26.74 40.08
C ILE A 194 3.14 28.18 40.50
N LYS A 195 3.03 29.13 39.55
CA LYS A 195 2.62 30.53 39.81
C LYS A 195 1.32 30.61 40.61
N TYR A 196 0.35 29.75 40.28
CA TYR A 196 -1.00 29.77 40.85
C TYR A 196 -1.14 28.86 42.08
N ARG A 197 -0.23 27.91 42.26
CA ARG A 197 -0.27 26.91 43.35
C ARG A 197 -0.12 27.50 44.75
N ASN A 198 0.54 28.65 44.88
CA ASN A 198 0.82 29.30 46.16
C ASN A 198 -0.25 30.31 46.59
N ILE A 199 -1.29 30.54 45.77
CA ILE A 199 -2.37 31.48 46.07
C ILE A 199 -3.34 30.83 47.08
N LYS A 200 -3.50 31.45 48.25
CA LYS A 200 -4.46 31.01 49.27
C LYS A 200 -5.85 31.58 48.96
N GLY A 201 -6.79 30.71 48.58
CA GLY A 201 -8.17 31.09 48.23
C GLY A 201 -8.47 30.91 46.72
N PRO A 202 -9.71 31.14 46.27
CA PRO A 202 -10.05 31.04 44.85
C PRO A 202 -9.30 32.10 44.04
N LEU A 203 -8.81 31.70 42.86
CA LEU A 203 -8.16 32.59 41.89
C LEU A 203 -9.13 33.71 41.46
N SER A 204 -8.61 34.92 41.26
CA SER A 204 -9.40 36.02 40.68
C SER A 204 -9.85 35.66 39.25
N GLU A 205 -10.93 36.27 38.76
CA GLU A 205 -11.37 36.03 37.36
C GLU A 205 -10.28 36.38 36.34
N GLU A 206 -9.46 37.40 36.63
CA GLU A 206 -8.35 37.82 35.79
C GLU A 206 -7.24 36.75 35.76
N ASP A 207 -6.85 36.22 36.93
CA ASP A 207 -5.86 35.15 37.02
C ASP A 207 -6.36 33.85 36.36
N GLN A 208 -7.66 33.55 36.47
CA GLN A 208 -8.27 32.39 35.80
C GLN A 208 -8.20 32.53 34.28
N ARG A 209 -8.49 33.71 33.74
CA ARG A 209 -8.37 33.98 32.30
C ARG A 209 -6.94 33.92 31.81
N GLU A 210 -6.00 34.60 32.49
CA GLU A 210 -4.57 34.57 32.12
C GLU A 210 -4.03 33.14 32.11
N ARG A 211 -4.33 32.37 33.16
CA ARG A 211 -3.95 30.96 33.26
C ARG A 211 -4.50 30.13 32.10
N PHE A 212 -5.80 30.28 31.80
CA PHE A 212 -6.44 29.53 30.73
C PHE A 212 -5.86 29.87 29.36
N GLU A 213 -5.70 31.15 29.03
CA GLU A 213 -5.15 31.58 27.75
C GLU A 213 -3.71 31.11 27.55
N LYS A 214 -2.88 31.22 28.59
CA LYS A 214 -1.47 30.83 28.51
C LYS A 214 -1.28 29.31 28.47
N ASN A 215 -2.05 28.53 29.23
CA ASN A 215 -2.07 27.07 29.09
C ASN A 215 -2.48 26.66 27.68
N ARG A 216 -3.55 27.24 27.13
CA ARG A 216 -4.03 26.97 25.77
C ARG A 216 -2.99 27.33 24.71
N ALA A 217 -2.31 28.46 24.84
CA ALA A 217 -1.26 28.88 23.91
C ALA A 217 -0.04 27.94 23.96
N LEU A 218 0.33 27.48 25.15
CA LEU A 218 1.41 26.52 25.34
C LEU A 218 1.05 25.17 24.70
N GLU A 219 -0.14 24.63 24.98
CA GLU A 219 -0.66 23.41 24.36
C GLU A 219 -0.66 23.48 22.84
N ALA A 220 -1.16 24.59 22.26
CA ALA A 220 -1.16 24.79 20.81
C ALA A 220 0.27 24.81 20.23
N SER A 221 1.21 25.46 20.90
CA SER A 221 2.62 25.50 20.50
C SER A 221 3.26 24.11 20.51
N ILE A 222 2.98 23.31 21.54
CA ILE A 222 3.46 21.92 21.67
C ILE A 222 2.88 21.05 20.55
N ASN A 223 1.57 21.12 20.33
CA ASN A 223 0.89 20.37 19.28
C ASN A 223 1.49 20.65 17.90
N ASN A 224 1.78 21.91 17.59
CA ASN A 224 2.45 22.27 16.34
C ASN A 224 3.83 21.62 16.19
N LYS A 225 4.61 21.52 17.28
CA LYS A 225 5.91 20.82 17.26
C LYS A 225 5.75 19.32 17.07
N LEU A 226 4.79 18.69 17.76
CA LEU A 226 4.50 17.26 17.62
C LEU A 226 4.09 16.94 16.17
N ILE A 227 3.17 17.73 15.61
CA ILE A 227 2.74 17.63 14.21
C ILE A 227 3.94 17.81 13.26
N GLY A 228 4.86 18.74 13.57
CA GLY A 228 6.09 18.93 12.80
C GLY A 228 6.93 17.65 12.69
N VAL A 229 7.13 16.93 13.80
CA VAL A 229 7.88 15.65 13.81
C VAL A 229 7.17 14.58 12.96
N LEU A 230 5.84 14.50 13.05
CA LEU A 230 5.06 13.53 12.26
C LEU A 230 5.07 13.87 10.76
N ASN A 231 5.00 15.15 10.41
CA ASN A 231 5.07 15.60 9.02
C ASN A 231 6.44 15.34 8.39
N GLU A 232 7.53 15.28 9.17
CA GLU A 232 8.85 14.83 8.69
C GLU A 232 8.86 13.33 8.35
N LEU A 233 8.04 12.51 9.04
CA LEU A 233 7.96 11.07 8.80
C LEU A 233 7.13 10.72 7.57
N LYS A 234 6.02 11.43 7.33
CA LYS A 234 5.04 11.10 6.31
C LYS A 234 5.66 10.82 4.92
N PRO A 235 6.55 11.68 4.38
CA PRO A 235 7.18 11.44 3.07
C PRO A 235 8.05 10.18 3.02
N THR A 236 8.59 9.73 4.16
CA THR A 236 9.40 8.51 4.22
C THR A 236 8.54 7.27 3.99
N PHE A 237 7.35 7.24 4.58
CA PHE A 237 6.39 6.16 4.37
C PHE A 237 5.83 6.16 2.95
N GLU A 238 5.42 7.33 2.44
CA GLU A 238 4.93 7.49 1.07
C GLU A 238 5.97 6.98 0.06
N ASN A 239 7.24 7.41 0.18
CA ASN A 239 8.32 6.95 -0.70
C ASN A 239 8.62 5.44 -0.59
N VAL A 240 8.39 4.81 0.57
CA VAL A 240 8.51 3.35 0.70
C VAL A 240 7.36 2.65 -0.01
N PHE A 241 6.13 3.15 0.13
CA PHE A 241 4.96 2.61 -0.55
C PHE A 241 5.08 2.77 -2.07
N ASP A 242 5.56 3.92 -2.57
CA ASP A 242 5.83 4.12 -3.99
C ASP A 242 6.86 3.12 -4.52
N GLN A 243 7.97 2.92 -3.81
CA GLN A 243 8.98 1.92 -4.20
C GLN A 243 8.42 0.49 -4.19
N LEU A 244 7.56 0.15 -3.23
CA LEU A 244 6.89 -1.16 -3.22
C LEU A 244 5.97 -1.32 -4.43
N THR A 245 5.19 -0.29 -4.75
CA THR A 245 4.34 -0.25 -5.95
C THR A 245 5.17 -0.49 -7.20
N ASP A 246 6.28 0.24 -7.39
CA ASP A 246 7.17 0.10 -8.55
C ASP A 246 7.76 -1.31 -8.68
N ILE A 247 8.23 -1.88 -7.55
CA ILE A 247 8.78 -3.24 -7.53
C ILE A 247 7.71 -4.26 -7.95
N LEU A 248 6.51 -4.15 -7.38
CA LEU A 248 5.42 -5.10 -7.65
C LEU A 248 4.86 -4.94 -9.06
N TYR A 249 4.75 -3.70 -9.55
CA TYR A 249 4.30 -3.39 -10.90
C TYR A 249 5.24 -4.01 -11.94
N GLY A 250 6.55 -3.99 -11.70
CA GLY A 250 7.56 -4.59 -12.58
C GLY A 250 7.52 -6.12 -12.68
N ILE A 251 6.70 -6.82 -11.89
CA ILE A 251 6.55 -8.28 -11.93
C ILE A 251 5.33 -8.63 -12.79
N GLU A 252 5.56 -9.16 -14.00
CA GLU A 252 4.48 -9.52 -14.93
C GLU A 252 3.67 -10.75 -14.49
N ASP A 253 4.31 -11.77 -13.91
CA ASP A 253 3.62 -12.97 -13.44
C ASP A 253 2.80 -12.68 -12.18
N LEU A 254 1.47 -12.85 -12.28
CA LEU A 254 0.55 -12.52 -11.20
C LEU A 254 0.83 -13.31 -9.92
N LYS A 255 1.15 -14.60 -10.04
CA LYS A 255 1.41 -15.44 -8.87
C LYS A 255 2.68 -14.98 -8.16
N GLN A 256 3.74 -14.73 -8.92
CA GLN A 256 5.00 -14.21 -8.38
C GLN A 256 4.82 -12.83 -7.75
N ARG A 257 3.97 -11.96 -8.32
CA ARG A 257 3.65 -10.65 -7.76
C ARG A 257 2.97 -10.78 -6.39
N VAL A 258 1.96 -11.65 -6.28
CA VAL A 258 1.27 -11.94 -5.01
C VAL A 258 2.23 -12.51 -3.97
N ASP A 259 3.05 -13.50 -4.36
CA ASP A 259 4.06 -14.10 -3.46
C ASP A 259 5.07 -13.04 -2.99
N THR A 260 5.52 -12.16 -3.88
CA THR A 260 6.45 -11.07 -3.56
C THR A 260 5.82 -10.03 -2.62
N GLY A 261 4.56 -9.66 -2.86
CA GLY A 261 3.81 -8.76 -1.98
C GLY A 261 3.64 -9.33 -0.58
N ASN A 262 3.38 -10.64 -0.46
CA ASN A 262 3.36 -11.34 0.83
C ASN A 262 4.72 -11.31 1.53
N TRP A 263 5.83 -11.51 0.81
CA TRP A 263 7.17 -11.40 1.39
C TRP A 263 7.48 -10.00 1.90
N ALA A 264 7.10 -8.97 1.13
CA ALA A 264 7.20 -7.59 1.59
C ALA A 264 6.38 -7.41 2.88
N ARG A 265 5.11 -7.83 2.93
CA ARG A 265 4.27 -7.69 4.13
C ARG A 265 4.92 -8.31 5.36
N VAL A 266 5.49 -9.51 5.24
CA VAL A 266 6.24 -10.16 6.32
C VAL A 266 7.46 -9.34 6.75
N ALA A 267 8.22 -8.78 5.80
CA ALA A 267 9.38 -7.93 6.12
C ALA A 267 9.00 -6.63 6.86
N PHE A 268 7.82 -6.07 6.60
CA PHE A 268 7.31 -4.84 7.24
C PHE A 268 6.45 -5.10 8.50
N GLN A 269 6.29 -6.37 8.92
CA GLN A 269 5.42 -6.74 10.03
C GLN A 269 5.76 -6.01 11.35
N ASP A 270 7.04 -5.83 11.66
CA ASP A 270 7.51 -5.11 12.85
C ASP A 270 7.01 -3.66 12.93
N VAL A 271 6.77 -3.03 11.77
CA VAL A 271 6.33 -1.64 11.67
C VAL A 271 4.80 -1.56 11.60
N LEU A 272 4.16 -2.50 10.91
CA LEU A 272 2.75 -2.42 10.54
C LEU A 272 1.79 -3.22 11.42
N ALA A 273 2.25 -4.22 12.19
CA ALA A 273 1.38 -5.17 12.89
C ALA A 273 0.41 -4.54 13.92
N ASN A 274 0.71 -3.35 14.42
CA ASN A 274 -0.14 -2.63 15.38
C ASN A 274 -1.03 -1.57 14.74
N VAL A 275 -0.97 -1.39 13.42
CA VAL A 275 -1.77 -0.40 12.69
C VAL A 275 -3.20 -0.93 12.56
N PRO A 276 -4.22 -0.20 13.05
CA PRO A 276 -5.62 -0.66 13.02
C PRO A 276 -6.09 -1.09 11.63
N PHE A 277 -5.79 -0.32 10.59
CA PHE A 277 -6.10 -0.64 9.20
C PHE A 277 -5.62 -2.06 8.83
N ILE A 278 -4.36 -2.38 9.15
CA ILE A 278 -3.74 -3.68 8.86
C ILE A 278 -4.37 -4.79 9.70
N GLN A 279 -4.53 -4.57 11.01
CA GLN A 279 -5.11 -5.58 11.89
C GLN A 279 -6.54 -5.97 11.50
N ILE A 280 -7.35 -4.99 11.12
CA ILE A 280 -8.74 -5.22 10.73
C ILE A 280 -8.78 -5.97 9.40
N LEU A 281 -7.97 -5.55 8.42
CA LEU A 281 -7.90 -6.18 7.10
C LEU A 281 -7.37 -7.63 7.16
N GLU A 282 -6.35 -7.90 7.98
CA GLU A 282 -5.81 -9.25 8.16
C GLU A 282 -6.83 -10.18 8.82
N ARG A 283 -7.61 -9.69 9.80
CA ARG A 283 -8.68 -10.48 10.45
C ARG A 283 -9.79 -10.87 9.49
N SER A 284 -10.03 -10.08 8.45
CA SER A 284 -11.00 -10.39 7.40
C SER A 284 -10.40 -11.15 6.23
N ASN A 285 -9.14 -11.59 6.31
CA ASN A 285 -8.41 -12.25 5.22
C ASN A 285 -8.45 -11.45 3.91
N GLY A 286 -8.38 -10.11 3.99
CA GLY A 286 -8.40 -9.24 2.81
C GLY A 286 -9.78 -9.04 2.19
N VAL A 287 -10.84 -9.56 2.80
CA VAL A 287 -12.23 -9.35 2.39
C VAL A 287 -12.80 -8.10 3.07
N GLU A 288 -13.73 -7.41 2.42
CA GLU A 288 -14.53 -6.36 3.04
C GLU A 288 -15.33 -6.93 4.21
N SER A 289 -14.91 -6.60 5.44
CA SER A 289 -15.69 -6.85 6.64
C SER A 289 -16.36 -5.57 7.12
N ILE A 290 -17.44 -5.70 7.86
CA ILE A 290 -18.11 -4.55 8.45
C ILE A 290 -17.19 -3.66 9.30
N LEU A 291 -16.24 -4.26 10.02
CA LEU A 291 -15.24 -3.53 10.81
C LEU A 291 -14.27 -2.76 9.91
N PHE A 292 -13.84 -3.36 8.80
CA PHE A 292 -12.96 -2.70 7.85
C PHE A 292 -13.67 -1.53 7.17
N LEU A 293 -14.92 -1.73 6.76
CA LEU A 293 -15.72 -0.67 6.17
C LEU A 293 -16.02 0.45 7.16
N ALA A 294 -16.35 0.12 8.41
CA ALA A 294 -16.51 1.11 9.46
C ALA A 294 -15.23 1.90 9.69
N HIS A 295 -14.06 1.25 9.68
CA HIS A 295 -12.76 1.92 9.79
C HIS A 295 -12.51 2.90 8.63
N LEU A 296 -12.78 2.48 7.39
CA LEU A 296 -12.63 3.34 6.20
C LEU A 296 -13.59 4.53 6.21
N LEU A 297 -14.85 4.31 6.56
CA LEU A 297 -15.92 5.32 6.50
C LEU A 297 -15.91 6.29 7.68
N LEU A 298 -15.58 5.80 8.87
CA LEU A 298 -15.45 6.59 10.10
C LEU A 298 -14.02 7.08 10.31
N HIS A 299 -13.19 7.06 9.26
CA HIS A 299 -11.83 7.56 9.29
C HIS A 299 -11.84 9.07 9.58
N GLU A 300 -12.02 9.42 10.85
CA GLU A 300 -11.95 10.77 11.37
C GLU A 300 -10.49 11.13 11.61
N LYS A 301 -10.09 12.29 11.11
CA LYS A 301 -8.82 12.92 11.49
C LYS A 301 -8.93 13.38 12.94
N LYS A 302 -8.88 12.43 13.88
CA LYS A 302 -8.89 12.71 15.32
C LYS A 302 -7.74 13.65 15.63
N THR A 303 -8.04 14.70 16.38
CA THR A 303 -7.01 15.65 16.80
C THR A 303 -6.00 14.93 17.69
N MET A 304 -4.70 15.20 17.50
CA MET A 304 -3.60 14.49 18.16
C MET A 304 -3.67 14.49 19.70
N LEU A 305 -4.48 15.36 20.30
CA LEU A 305 -4.73 15.45 21.73
C LEU A 305 -5.61 14.32 22.30
N GLU A 306 -6.37 13.61 21.45
CA GLU A 306 -7.31 12.55 21.86
C GLU A 306 -6.70 11.15 21.81
N ARG A 307 -5.45 11.02 21.32
CA ARG A 307 -4.77 9.73 21.14
C ARG A 307 -3.89 9.45 22.37
N ASP A 308 -4.39 8.61 23.28
CA ASP A 308 -3.57 7.87 24.28
C ASP A 308 -2.76 6.72 23.62
N GLU A 309 -2.70 6.70 22.29
CA GLU A 309 -2.10 5.68 21.44
C GLU A 309 -0.76 6.16 20.85
N ASP A 310 0.05 5.23 20.32
CA ASP A 310 1.31 5.56 19.64
C ASP A 310 1.02 6.44 18.40
N GLU A 311 1.46 7.71 18.43
CA GLU A 311 1.16 8.66 17.36
C GLU A 311 1.75 8.28 16.01
N ILE A 312 2.83 7.50 16.00
CA ILE A 312 3.40 6.99 14.75
C ILE A 312 2.48 5.93 14.15
N VAL A 313 1.96 5.01 14.97
CA VAL A 313 0.98 4.01 14.51
C VAL A 313 -0.24 4.71 13.92
N ALA A 314 -0.71 5.74 14.60
CA ALA A 314 -1.88 6.49 14.18
C ALA A 314 -1.63 7.40 12.95
N LEU A 315 -0.38 7.81 12.71
CA LEU A 315 0.06 8.45 11.45
C LEU A 315 0.07 7.42 10.31
N ILE A 316 0.60 6.22 10.53
CA ILE A 316 0.62 5.16 9.50
C ILE A 316 -0.81 4.77 9.12
N ASP A 317 -1.69 4.63 10.11
CA ASP A 317 -3.11 4.37 9.89
C ASP A 317 -3.76 5.46 9.02
N GLU A 318 -3.45 6.74 9.29
CA GLU A 318 -3.90 7.86 8.47
C GLU A 318 -3.36 7.81 7.04
N ILE A 319 -2.07 7.47 6.85
CA ILE A 319 -1.48 7.34 5.52
C ILE A 319 -2.17 6.22 4.72
N LEU A 320 -2.42 5.06 5.34
CA LEU A 320 -3.14 3.96 4.70
C LEU A 320 -4.61 4.33 4.43
N GLY A 321 -5.24 5.06 5.34
CA GLY A 321 -6.60 5.57 5.19
C GLY A 321 -6.74 6.62 4.09
N ASP A 322 -5.68 7.39 3.81
CA ASP A 322 -5.62 8.43 2.77
C ASP A 322 -5.12 7.88 1.40
N LEU A 323 -4.83 6.58 1.29
CA LEU A 323 -4.50 5.95 0.00
C LEU A 323 -5.65 6.12 -1.02
N PRO A 324 -5.34 6.32 -2.33
CA PRO A 324 -6.35 6.54 -3.36
C PRO A 324 -7.49 5.52 -3.38
N THR A 325 -7.23 4.23 -3.19
CA THR A 325 -8.29 3.20 -3.09
C THR A 325 -9.21 3.44 -1.90
N ALA A 326 -8.67 3.80 -0.73
CA ALA A 326 -9.46 4.06 0.47
C ALA A 326 -10.31 5.34 0.31
N VAL A 327 -9.76 6.36 -0.36
CA VAL A 327 -10.48 7.59 -0.75
C VAL A 327 -11.62 7.27 -1.72
N ALA A 328 -11.34 6.54 -2.80
CA ALA A 328 -12.33 6.08 -3.77
C ALA A 328 -13.50 5.35 -3.08
N TYR A 329 -13.17 4.48 -2.12
CA TYR A 329 -14.19 3.75 -1.38
C TYR A 329 -15.13 4.70 -0.60
N ARG A 330 -14.59 5.75 0.06
CA ARG A 330 -15.41 6.77 0.74
C ARG A 330 -16.23 7.60 -0.25
N ASN A 331 -15.63 8.03 -1.36
CA ASN A 331 -16.28 8.86 -2.37
C ASN A 331 -17.46 8.15 -3.05
N ARG A 332 -17.48 6.82 -3.07
CA ARG A 332 -18.61 6.01 -3.55
C ARG A 332 -19.94 6.39 -2.88
N LEU A 333 -19.91 6.72 -1.58
CA LEU A 333 -21.12 7.17 -0.87
C LEU A 333 -21.59 8.56 -1.33
N ASN A 334 -20.67 9.44 -1.73
CA ASN A 334 -21.01 10.76 -2.24
C ASN A 334 -21.70 10.68 -3.61
N LEU A 335 -21.19 9.83 -4.50
CA LEU A 335 -21.85 9.53 -5.78
C LEU A 335 -23.25 8.95 -5.55
N PHE A 336 -23.38 8.01 -4.63
CA PHE A 336 -24.67 7.43 -4.27
C PHE A 336 -25.68 8.48 -3.76
N ASN A 337 -25.25 9.36 -2.84
CA ASN A 337 -26.12 10.42 -2.31
C ASN A 337 -26.58 11.37 -3.42
N THR A 338 -25.68 11.72 -4.35
CA THR A 338 -25.99 12.57 -5.49
C THR A 338 -27.03 11.92 -6.40
N PHE A 339 -26.90 10.62 -6.65
CA PHE A 339 -27.83 9.84 -7.46
C PHE A 339 -29.24 9.78 -6.85
N ILE A 340 -29.36 9.37 -5.59
CA ILE A 340 -30.66 9.23 -4.88
C ILE A 340 -31.38 10.57 -4.73
N SER A 341 -30.64 11.67 -4.62
CA SER A 341 -31.23 13.02 -4.48
C SER A 341 -31.83 13.57 -5.79
N SER A 342 -31.77 12.83 -6.89
CA SER A 342 -32.32 13.27 -8.17
C SER A 342 -33.85 13.13 -8.22
N GLN A 343 -34.54 14.10 -8.84
CA GLN A 343 -36.01 14.11 -8.97
C GLN A 343 -36.60 12.85 -9.66
N ARG A 344 -35.76 12.06 -10.34
CA ARG A 344 -36.18 10.80 -10.97
C ARG A 344 -36.68 9.78 -9.96
N HIS A 345 -36.25 9.87 -8.71
CA HIS A 345 -36.58 8.90 -7.66
C HIS A 345 -37.71 9.33 -6.73
N ASP A 346 -38.34 10.49 -6.96
CA ASP A 346 -39.41 11.04 -6.11
C ASP A 346 -40.60 10.09 -5.95
N ASN A 347 -40.84 9.16 -6.89
CA ASN A 347 -41.93 8.19 -6.84
C ASN A 347 -41.48 6.75 -6.56
N THR A 348 -40.22 6.54 -6.16
CA THR A 348 -39.67 5.20 -5.88
C THR A 348 -40.35 4.60 -4.65
N ARG A 349 -40.84 3.37 -4.77
CA ARG A 349 -41.57 2.64 -3.72
C ARG A 349 -41.06 1.23 -3.49
N LYS A 350 -40.46 0.55 -4.47
CA LYS A 350 -39.96 -0.82 -4.34
C LYS A 350 -38.49 -0.87 -4.70
N VAL A 351 -37.64 -1.07 -3.69
CA VAL A 351 -36.18 -1.03 -3.83
C VAL A 351 -35.55 -2.35 -3.40
N ALA A 352 -34.57 -2.84 -4.15
CA ALA A 352 -33.67 -3.88 -3.67
C ALA A 352 -32.25 -3.33 -3.47
N ILE A 353 -31.60 -3.72 -2.40
CA ILE A 353 -30.20 -3.40 -2.10
C ILE A 353 -29.46 -4.73 -1.95
N VAL A 354 -28.41 -4.91 -2.73
CA VAL A 354 -27.59 -6.11 -2.79
C VAL A 354 -26.20 -5.74 -2.33
N ASN A 355 -25.71 -6.45 -1.30
CA ASN A 355 -24.41 -6.24 -0.65
C ASN A 355 -24.27 -4.90 0.09
N ASP A 356 -25.20 -4.60 1.00
CA ASP A 356 -25.12 -3.44 1.92
C ASP A 356 -24.49 -3.81 3.26
N LEU A 357 -23.18 -4.07 3.27
CA LEU A 357 -22.46 -4.63 4.43
C LEU A 357 -22.55 -3.78 5.71
N THR A 358 -22.75 -2.47 5.62
CA THR A 358 -22.82 -1.56 6.79
C THR A 358 -24.23 -1.03 7.07
N GLY A 359 -25.22 -1.33 6.23
CA GLY A 359 -26.57 -0.77 6.33
C GLY A 359 -26.67 0.72 5.99
N ILE A 360 -25.58 1.32 5.47
CA ILE A 360 -25.52 2.75 5.22
C ILE A 360 -26.37 3.13 4.01
N LEU A 361 -26.40 2.30 2.96
CA LEU A 361 -27.21 2.57 1.77
C LEU A 361 -28.69 2.47 2.11
N PHE A 362 -29.05 1.45 2.88
CA PHE A 362 -30.38 1.30 3.45
C PHE A 362 -30.80 2.55 4.22
N ALA A 363 -29.97 3.04 5.16
CA ALA A 363 -30.26 4.24 5.95
C ALA A 363 -30.43 5.50 5.09
N ARG A 364 -29.75 5.59 3.94
CA ARG A 364 -29.84 6.73 2.99
C ARG A 364 -31.09 6.67 2.11
N ILE A 365 -31.54 5.48 1.73
CA ILE A 365 -32.76 5.27 0.92
C ILE A 365 -34.01 5.39 1.77
N TYR A 366 -33.91 4.99 3.04
CA TYR A 366 -35.05 4.86 3.93
C TYR A 366 -35.96 6.10 4.02
N PRO A 367 -35.44 7.35 4.12
CA PRO A 367 -36.28 8.55 4.17
C PRO A 367 -37.17 8.72 2.93
N MET A 368 -36.66 8.39 1.73
CA MET A 368 -37.43 8.46 0.49
C MET A 368 -38.62 7.48 0.52
N LEU A 369 -38.40 6.24 0.99
CA LEU A 369 -39.46 5.25 1.13
C LEU A 369 -40.47 5.61 2.23
N ALA A 370 -40.01 6.20 3.33
CA ALA A 370 -40.88 6.66 4.41
C ALA A 370 -41.87 7.75 3.94
N ILE A 371 -41.45 8.64 3.02
CA ILE A 371 -42.31 9.67 2.41
C ILE A 371 -43.35 9.02 1.49
N ASN A 372 -42.93 8.11 0.62
CA ASN A 372 -43.79 7.56 -0.44
C ASN A 372 -44.68 6.39 0.00
N GLY A 373 -44.26 5.68 1.05
CA GLY A 373 -44.74 4.34 1.37
C GLY A 373 -44.20 3.31 0.38
N GLY A 374 -43.67 2.19 0.87
CA GLY A 374 -42.93 1.28 0.00
C GLY A 374 -42.44 0.00 0.64
N GLU A 375 -41.61 -0.73 -0.10
CA GLU A 375 -40.96 -1.97 0.29
C GLU A 375 -39.48 -1.91 -0.04
N VAL A 376 -38.65 -2.37 0.88
CA VAL A 376 -37.19 -2.46 0.71
C VAL A 376 -36.74 -3.88 1.00
N PHE A 377 -35.97 -4.42 0.07
CA PHE A 377 -35.39 -5.75 0.13
C PHE A 377 -33.88 -5.60 0.29
N VAL A 378 -33.30 -6.19 1.33
CA VAL A 378 -31.87 -6.11 1.62
C VAL A 378 -31.28 -7.51 1.61
N TYR A 379 -30.34 -7.73 0.70
CA TYR A 379 -29.66 -9.00 0.48
C TYR A 379 -28.19 -8.88 0.90
N VAL A 380 -27.75 -9.70 1.85
CA VAL A 380 -26.38 -9.70 2.41
C VAL A 380 -25.88 -11.12 2.61
N ASP A 381 -24.57 -11.32 2.54
CA ASP A 381 -23.88 -12.59 2.76
C ASP A 381 -23.26 -12.73 4.17
N ASP A 382 -23.49 -11.74 5.03
CA ASP A 382 -23.15 -11.73 6.46
C ASP A 382 -24.40 -11.43 7.29
N GLU A 383 -24.86 -12.38 8.11
CA GLU A 383 -26.02 -12.19 8.99
C GLU A 383 -25.79 -11.08 10.03
N THR A 384 -24.53 -10.80 10.41
CA THR A 384 -24.24 -9.76 11.40
C THR A 384 -24.62 -8.37 10.88
N THR A 385 -24.56 -8.15 9.56
CA THR A 385 -24.97 -6.91 8.89
C THR A 385 -26.42 -6.53 9.16
N PHE A 386 -27.33 -7.48 9.38
CA PHE A 386 -28.73 -7.15 9.72
C PHE A 386 -28.84 -6.38 11.03
N SER A 387 -28.01 -6.71 12.02
CA SER A 387 -28.01 -6.02 13.31
C SER A 387 -27.61 -4.55 13.13
N TYR A 388 -26.61 -4.27 12.29
CA TYR A 388 -26.14 -2.92 12.01
C TYR A 388 -27.11 -2.12 11.14
N THR A 389 -27.73 -2.79 10.17
CA THR A 389 -28.78 -2.19 9.34
C THR A 389 -29.97 -1.76 10.19
N GLU A 390 -30.37 -2.60 11.14
CA GLU A 390 -31.41 -2.28 12.13
C GLU A 390 -30.97 -1.16 13.08
N CYS A 391 -29.74 -1.18 13.59
CA CYS A 391 -29.20 -0.10 14.44
C CYS A 391 -29.11 1.25 13.72
N SER A 392 -28.98 1.24 12.39
CA SER A 392 -28.92 2.46 11.58
C SER A 392 -30.28 3.16 11.44
N LEU A 393 -31.38 2.49 11.78
CA LEU A 393 -32.71 3.10 11.82
C LEU A 393 -32.96 3.78 13.17
N THR A 394 -32.99 5.11 13.15
CA THR A 394 -33.42 5.89 14.31
C THR A 394 -34.95 5.93 14.46
N VAL A 395 -35.71 5.75 13.37
CA VAL A 395 -37.17 5.77 13.34
C VAL A 395 -37.71 4.76 12.34
N ARG A 396 -38.72 3.98 12.73
CA ARG A 396 -39.46 3.08 11.82
C ARG A 396 -40.74 3.74 11.32
N ALA A 397 -40.93 3.76 10.01
CA ALA A 397 -42.11 4.30 9.36
C ALA A 397 -43.08 3.13 9.11
N SER A 398 -44.30 3.22 9.63
CA SER A 398 -45.27 2.11 9.57
C SER A 398 -45.76 1.78 8.15
N ASN A 399 -45.50 2.67 7.19
CA ASN A 399 -45.83 2.54 5.77
C ASN A 399 -44.68 1.97 4.93
N VAL A 400 -43.58 1.53 5.53
CA VAL A 400 -42.46 0.87 4.83
C VAL A 400 -42.36 -0.59 5.29
N LYS A 401 -42.38 -1.54 4.35
CA LYS A 401 -42.13 -2.96 4.64
C LYS A 401 -40.66 -3.29 4.40
N HIS A 402 -40.04 -4.01 5.33
CA HIS A 402 -38.64 -4.41 5.24
C HIS A 402 -38.56 -5.92 5.02
N HIS A 403 -37.73 -6.34 4.09
CA HIS A 403 -37.44 -7.75 3.80
C HIS A 403 -35.92 -7.92 3.87
N PHE A 404 -35.45 -8.73 4.82
CA PHE A 404 -34.03 -8.98 5.06
C PHE A 404 -33.73 -10.43 4.72
N GLU A 405 -32.86 -10.67 3.75
CA GLU A 405 -32.58 -12.01 3.25
C GLU A 405 -31.08 -12.30 3.22
N PHE A 406 -30.70 -13.41 3.85
CA PHE A 406 -29.33 -13.90 3.80
C PHE A 406 -29.10 -14.64 2.49
N VAL A 407 -28.03 -14.28 1.78
CA VAL A 407 -27.60 -14.90 0.54
C VAL A 407 -26.28 -15.62 0.80
N GLN A 408 -26.29 -16.95 0.71
CA GLN A 408 -25.07 -17.75 0.95
C GLN A 408 -23.88 -17.32 0.08
N ASN A 409 -24.15 -16.92 -1.17
CA ASN A 409 -23.12 -16.45 -2.08
C ASN A 409 -23.71 -15.68 -3.27
N PHE A 410 -23.12 -14.54 -3.63
CA PHE A 410 -23.63 -13.66 -4.68
C PHE A 410 -23.37 -14.11 -6.13
N TYR A 411 -22.52 -15.11 -6.38
CA TYR A 411 -22.27 -15.63 -7.75
C TYR A 411 -23.54 -16.13 -8.44
N ASN A 412 -24.48 -16.66 -7.65
CA ASN A 412 -25.76 -17.15 -8.17
C ASN A 412 -26.91 -16.15 -7.99
N PHE A 413 -26.63 -14.93 -7.53
CA PHE A 413 -27.65 -13.90 -7.32
C PHE A 413 -28.36 -13.54 -8.65
N PRO A 414 -29.67 -13.19 -8.60
CA PRO A 414 -30.61 -13.38 -7.49
C PRO A 414 -30.83 -14.86 -7.11
N PRO A 415 -31.02 -15.17 -5.81
CA PRO A 415 -31.33 -16.53 -5.37
C PRO A 415 -32.67 -17.01 -5.95
N ARG A 416 -32.77 -18.32 -6.25
CA ARG A 416 -34.01 -18.92 -6.80
C ARG A 416 -35.18 -18.88 -5.81
N GLU A 417 -34.88 -18.98 -4.52
CA GLU A 417 -35.84 -18.80 -3.43
C GLU A 417 -35.57 -17.45 -2.77
N GLY A 418 -36.62 -16.70 -2.42
CA GLY A 418 -36.52 -15.42 -1.71
C GLY A 418 -36.46 -14.18 -2.62
N PHE A 419 -35.88 -14.25 -3.81
CA PHE A 419 -35.93 -13.12 -4.74
C PHE A 419 -37.29 -13.05 -5.47
N PRO A 420 -38.12 -12.01 -5.25
CA PRO A 420 -39.45 -11.95 -5.85
C PRO A 420 -39.36 -11.74 -7.37
N GLU A 421 -40.17 -12.47 -8.13
CA GLU A 421 -40.51 -12.05 -9.50
C GLU A 421 -41.35 -10.76 -9.38
N GLN A 422 -40.78 -9.53 -9.51
CA GLN A 422 -41.56 -8.29 -9.75
C GLN A 422 -40.77 -6.96 -9.77
N ASP A 423 -40.99 -6.20 -10.86
CA ASP A 423 -41.21 -4.74 -10.98
C ASP A 423 -40.52 -3.79 -9.98
N PHE A 424 -39.24 -4.00 -9.68
CA PHE A 424 -38.50 -3.05 -8.86
C PHE A 424 -38.39 -1.68 -9.56
N ASP A 425 -38.57 -0.62 -8.78
CA ASP A 425 -38.32 0.74 -9.24
C ASP A 425 -36.81 1.02 -9.34
N LEU A 426 -36.07 0.50 -8.35
CA LEU A 426 -34.64 0.66 -8.21
C LEU A 426 -34.02 -0.61 -7.64
N ILE A 427 -32.94 -1.10 -8.25
CA ILE A 427 -32.09 -2.15 -7.69
C ILE A 427 -30.69 -1.57 -7.56
N ILE A 428 -30.06 -1.73 -6.39
CA ILE A 428 -28.70 -1.29 -6.13
C ILE A 428 -27.83 -2.50 -5.88
N VAL A 429 -26.78 -2.64 -6.67
CA VAL A 429 -25.72 -3.64 -6.51
C VAL A 429 -24.46 -2.91 -6.07
N ASN A 430 -24.11 -3.05 -4.79
CA ASN A 430 -23.02 -2.29 -4.20
C ASN A 430 -21.75 -3.12 -4.08
N GLY A 431 -20.66 -2.71 -4.72
CA GLY A 431 -19.32 -3.31 -4.54
C GLY A 431 -19.17 -4.76 -5.02
N LEU A 432 -20.22 -5.45 -5.47
CA LEU A 432 -20.08 -6.83 -5.95
C LEU A 432 -19.17 -6.94 -7.18
N SER A 433 -19.11 -5.90 -8.01
CA SER A 433 -18.20 -5.86 -9.15
C SER A 433 -16.73 -5.83 -8.72
N ASP A 434 -16.42 -5.42 -7.48
CA ASP A 434 -15.05 -5.43 -6.95
C ASP A 434 -14.49 -6.87 -6.82
N TYR A 435 -15.35 -7.89 -6.85
CA TYR A 435 -14.97 -9.28 -6.58
C TYR A 435 -15.47 -10.29 -7.62
N LEU A 436 -16.57 -10.00 -8.31
CA LEU A 436 -17.13 -10.91 -9.30
C LEU A 436 -16.37 -10.83 -10.63
N SER A 437 -16.19 -11.99 -11.28
CA SER A 437 -15.68 -12.05 -12.65
C SER A 437 -16.64 -11.40 -13.64
N ASP A 438 -16.18 -11.02 -14.84
CA ASP A 438 -17.05 -10.42 -15.86
C ASP A 438 -18.26 -11.30 -16.20
N LYS A 439 -18.05 -12.61 -16.27
CA LYS A 439 -19.12 -13.58 -16.52
C LYS A 439 -20.17 -13.56 -15.41
N ASP A 440 -19.72 -13.52 -14.16
CA ASP A 440 -20.60 -13.57 -12.99
C ASP A 440 -21.32 -12.23 -12.81
N SER A 441 -20.62 -11.11 -12.95
CA SER A 441 -21.19 -9.76 -12.98
C SER A 441 -22.25 -9.63 -14.08
N TYR A 442 -21.94 -10.03 -15.31
CA TYR A 442 -22.91 -10.04 -16.41
C TYR A 442 -24.14 -10.87 -16.08
N SER A 443 -23.96 -12.10 -15.57
CA SER A 443 -25.06 -12.98 -15.16
C SER A 443 -25.95 -12.34 -14.09
N VAL A 444 -25.35 -11.70 -13.08
CA VAL A 444 -26.10 -10.98 -12.04
C VAL A 444 -26.87 -9.81 -12.65
N TYR A 445 -26.22 -8.96 -13.45
CA TYR A 445 -26.84 -7.77 -14.04
C TYR A 445 -28.02 -8.13 -14.94
N GLN A 446 -27.89 -9.13 -15.81
CA GLN A 446 -28.99 -9.56 -16.68
C GLN A 446 -30.22 -10.00 -15.88
N LYS A 447 -30.03 -10.76 -14.80
CA LYS A 447 -31.14 -11.25 -13.98
C LYS A 447 -31.79 -10.14 -13.17
N VAL A 448 -31.01 -9.21 -12.60
CA VAL A 448 -31.60 -8.08 -11.84
C VAL A 448 -32.29 -7.09 -12.78
N ILE A 449 -31.78 -6.86 -14.00
CA ILE A 449 -32.44 -6.02 -15.01
C ILE A 449 -33.81 -6.60 -15.38
N GLN A 450 -33.94 -7.93 -15.50
CA GLN A 450 -35.23 -8.58 -15.75
C GLN A 450 -36.26 -8.37 -14.63
N ALA A 451 -35.78 -8.11 -13.40
CA ALA A 451 -36.63 -7.85 -12.25
C ALA A 451 -37.03 -6.37 -12.09
N LEU A 452 -36.40 -5.45 -12.83
CA LEU A 452 -36.83 -4.05 -12.88
C LEU A 452 -38.14 -3.92 -13.64
N LYS A 453 -39.02 -2.98 -13.26
CA LYS A 453 -40.13 -2.59 -14.14
C LYS A 453 -39.62 -1.85 -15.39
N PRO A 454 -40.41 -1.72 -16.47
CA PRO A 454 -40.09 -0.79 -17.55
C PRO A 454 -39.88 0.63 -17.01
N GLY A 455 -38.74 1.25 -17.35
CA GLY A 455 -38.31 2.55 -16.80
C GLY A 455 -37.72 2.50 -15.39
N GLY A 456 -37.62 1.32 -14.75
CA GLY A 456 -36.88 1.12 -13.51
C GLY A 456 -35.37 1.19 -13.74
N GLU A 457 -34.61 1.44 -12.67
CA GLU A 457 -33.17 1.69 -12.77
C GLU A 457 -32.35 0.68 -11.96
N LEU A 458 -31.28 0.18 -12.55
CA LEU A 458 -30.23 -0.58 -11.86
C LEU A 458 -29.09 0.40 -11.57
N LEU A 459 -28.60 0.38 -10.34
CA LEU A 459 -27.41 1.11 -9.92
C LEU A 459 -26.32 0.13 -9.53
N VAL A 460 -25.13 0.24 -10.11
CA VAL A 460 -23.97 -0.58 -9.79
C VAL A 460 -22.83 0.32 -9.35
N SER A 461 -22.31 0.11 -8.14
CA SER A 461 -21.13 0.81 -7.63
C SER A 461 -19.94 -0.13 -7.50
N PHE A 462 -18.75 0.38 -7.78
CA PHE A 462 -17.50 -0.38 -7.70
C PHE A 462 -16.28 0.55 -7.63
N LEU A 463 -15.09 -0.02 -7.42
CA LEU A 463 -13.81 0.66 -7.44
C LEU A 463 -13.27 0.66 -8.87
N GLY A 464 -13.12 1.84 -9.44
CA GLY A 464 -12.35 2.06 -10.66
C GLY A 464 -10.85 1.91 -10.40
N ASN A 465 -10.06 2.18 -11.44
CA ASN A 465 -8.61 2.10 -11.37
C ASN A 465 -8.06 3.21 -10.45
N THR A 466 -7.06 2.88 -9.66
CA THR A 466 -6.34 3.82 -8.79
C THR A 466 -4.86 3.51 -8.83
N ASP A 467 -4.01 4.53 -8.68
CA ASP A 467 -2.55 4.40 -8.83
C ASP A 467 -1.94 3.43 -7.78
N ASP A 468 -2.63 3.22 -6.66
CA ASP A 468 -2.23 2.34 -5.56
C ASP A 468 -2.77 0.91 -5.66
N GLU A 469 -3.52 0.56 -6.72
CA GLU A 469 -4.23 -0.73 -6.80
C GLU A 469 -3.29 -1.94 -6.63
N ILE A 470 -2.05 -1.83 -7.15
CA ILE A 470 -1.04 -2.89 -7.04
C ILE A 470 -0.54 -3.04 -5.61
N LEU A 471 -0.28 -1.94 -4.93
CA LEU A 471 0.10 -1.92 -3.52
C LEU A 471 -1.02 -2.51 -2.66
N VAL A 472 -2.24 -2.04 -2.85
CA VAL A 472 -3.41 -2.47 -2.07
C VAL A 472 -3.69 -3.96 -2.30
N GLY A 473 -3.70 -4.42 -3.55
CA GLY A 473 -3.99 -5.81 -3.88
C GLY A 473 -2.91 -6.80 -3.47
N ASN A 474 -1.63 -6.45 -3.65
CA ASN A 474 -0.52 -7.41 -3.50
C ASN A 474 0.24 -7.23 -2.19
N PHE A 475 0.47 -5.98 -1.75
CA PHE A 475 1.14 -5.71 -0.48
C PHE A 475 0.16 -5.71 0.69
N LEU A 476 -0.94 -4.95 0.65
CA LEU A 476 -1.92 -4.94 1.74
C LEU A 476 -2.81 -6.19 1.75
N GLY A 477 -2.96 -6.85 0.59
CA GLY A 477 -3.74 -8.08 0.46
C GLY A 477 -5.24 -7.87 0.31
N TRP A 478 -5.67 -6.63 0.00
CA TRP A 478 -7.07 -6.33 -0.31
C TRP A 478 -7.30 -6.47 -1.83
N ILE A 479 -7.60 -7.71 -2.23
CA ILE A 479 -7.68 -8.08 -3.64
C ILE A 479 -9.03 -7.66 -4.22
N THR A 480 -9.01 -6.80 -5.24
CA THR A 480 -10.19 -6.29 -5.94
C THR A 480 -9.95 -6.34 -7.45
N ILE A 481 -11.02 -6.55 -8.22
CA ILE A 481 -11.04 -6.51 -9.68
C ILE A 481 -11.35 -5.09 -10.11
N ARG A 482 -10.38 -4.43 -10.76
CA ARG A 482 -10.54 -3.07 -11.28
C ARG A 482 -10.94 -3.11 -12.74
N ARG A 483 -11.89 -2.25 -13.11
CA ARG A 483 -12.44 -2.15 -14.46
C ARG A 483 -12.41 -0.71 -14.92
N ASN A 484 -12.03 -0.50 -16.17
CA ASN A 484 -12.21 0.79 -16.80
C ASN A 484 -13.67 0.96 -17.27
N LYS A 485 -13.99 2.15 -17.78
CA LYS A 485 -15.32 2.49 -18.29
C LYS A 485 -15.81 1.56 -19.40
N GLU A 486 -14.96 1.19 -20.34
CA GLU A 486 -15.33 0.32 -21.47
C GLU A 486 -15.64 -1.11 -20.97
N ASP A 487 -14.78 -1.64 -20.10
CA ASP A 487 -14.93 -2.97 -19.52
C ASP A 487 -16.26 -3.10 -18.77
N ILE A 488 -16.58 -2.15 -17.88
CA ILE A 488 -17.82 -2.23 -17.11
C ILE A 488 -19.07 -2.05 -17.97
N LEU A 489 -19.06 -1.10 -18.92
CA LEU A 489 -20.22 -0.84 -19.78
C LEU A 489 -20.50 -2.02 -20.72
N SER A 490 -19.47 -2.80 -21.08
CA SER A 490 -19.63 -4.05 -21.84
C SER A 490 -20.47 -5.11 -21.13
N LEU A 491 -20.62 -5.02 -19.80
CA LEU A 491 -21.40 -5.96 -18.99
C LEU A 491 -22.90 -5.64 -18.96
N PHE A 492 -23.30 -4.47 -19.46
CA PHE A 492 -24.70 -4.06 -19.53
C PHE A 492 -25.28 -4.32 -20.93
N PRO A 493 -26.58 -4.66 -21.04
CA PRO A 493 -27.27 -4.61 -22.31
C PRO A 493 -27.44 -3.14 -22.77
N ASP A 494 -27.60 -2.91 -24.06
CA ASP A 494 -27.95 -1.60 -24.66
C ASP A 494 -27.27 -0.39 -23.99
N GLN A 495 -25.95 -0.24 -24.18
CA GLN A 495 -25.10 0.74 -23.51
C GLN A 495 -25.59 2.20 -23.58
N GLU A 496 -26.45 2.54 -24.55
CA GLU A 496 -27.09 3.86 -24.66
C GLU A 496 -27.99 4.20 -23.45
N ASN A 497 -28.46 3.19 -22.72
CA ASN A 497 -29.25 3.32 -21.50
C ASN A 497 -28.41 3.42 -20.22
N CYS A 498 -27.08 3.35 -20.35
CA CYS A 498 -26.16 3.50 -19.23
C CYS A 498 -25.75 4.95 -19.02
N ARG A 499 -25.65 5.37 -17.76
CA ARG A 499 -24.94 6.59 -17.34
C ARG A 499 -23.77 6.20 -16.44
N TYR A 500 -22.59 6.69 -16.78
CA TYR A 500 -21.36 6.45 -16.03
C TYR A 500 -20.95 7.72 -15.30
N GLU A 501 -20.68 7.61 -14.01
CA GLU A 501 -20.14 8.66 -13.15
C GLU A 501 -18.93 8.14 -12.38
N GLU A 502 -17.92 8.98 -12.23
CA GLU A 502 -16.68 8.65 -11.54
C GLU A 502 -16.17 9.83 -10.73
N ASP A 503 -15.64 9.56 -9.53
CA ASP A 503 -15.06 10.53 -8.61
C ASP A 503 -13.85 9.93 -7.89
N GLU A 504 -12.64 10.33 -8.30
CA GLU A 504 -11.36 9.85 -7.74
C GLU A 504 -11.30 8.32 -7.56
N GLY A 505 -11.63 7.57 -8.61
CA GLY A 505 -11.63 6.10 -8.60
C GLY A 505 -12.88 5.45 -8.00
N ALA A 506 -13.80 6.22 -7.41
CA ALA A 506 -15.15 5.73 -7.10
C ALA A 506 -15.98 5.71 -8.38
N VAL A 507 -16.66 4.60 -8.69
CA VAL A 507 -17.48 4.53 -9.92
C VAL A 507 -18.91 4.15 -9.59
N LEU A 508 -19.84 4.79 -10.31
CA LEU A 508 -21.26 4.52 -10.29
C LEU A 508 -21.78 4.40 -11.73
N VAL A 509 -22.41 3.27 -12.06
CA VAL A 509 -23.10 3.07 -13.33
C VAL A 509 -24.58 2.90 -13.05
N SER A 510 -25.40 3.76 -13.65
CA SER A 510 -26.85 3.57 -13.67
C SER A 510 -27.30 3.04 -15.02
N TYR A 511 -28.24 2.10 -15.04
CA TYR A 511 -28.85 1.53 -16.24
C TYR A 511 -30.37 1.64 -16.13
N THR A 512 -31.01 2.30 -17.09
CA THR A 512 -32.47 2.40 -17.14
C THR A 512 -33.04 1.29 -18.02
N ARG A 513 -33.94 0.46 -17.49
CA ARG A 513 -34.67 -0.53 -18.30
C ARG A 513 -35.57 0.21 -19.32
N PRO A 514 -35.51 -0.11 -20.63
CA PRO A 514 -36.36 0.52 -21.62
C PRO A 514 -37.85 0.46 -21.28
N LEU A 515 -38.58 1.51 -21.64
CA LEU A 515 -40.04 1.51 -21.69
C LEU A 515 -40.43 0.67 -22.92
N GLU A 516 -41.04 -0.49 -22.71
CA GLU A 516 -41.49 -1.38 -23.80
C GLU A 516 -42.40 -0.68 -24.83
#